data_AF-A0A848B1U5-F1
#
_entry.id   AF-A0A848B1U5-F1
#
_cell.length_a   1.000
_cell.length_b   1.000
_cell.length_c   1.000
_cell.angle_alpha   90.00
_cell.angle_beta   90.00
_cell.angle_gamma   90.00
#
_symmetry.space_group_name_H-M   'P 1'
#
loop_
_entity.id
_entity.type
_entity.pdbx_description
1 polymer ?
#
loop_
_entity_poly.entity_id
_entity_poly.type
_entity_poly.pdbx_seq_one_letter_code
_entity_poly.pdbx_strand_id
1 'polypeptide(L)'
;MSDFVCVRCGNCCRWSGCVKVTDAEIDAIAAFLGMPPEAFLERWTELMPDRQGLTLIEKADGSCVFLEEGEPAGCRIDPVKPEQCRRFPERWNFPGWEKECGAKLSRK
;
A
#
# COMPACT_ATOMS: atom_id res chain seq x y z
N MET A 1 10.23 12.60 19.37
CA MET A 1 9.76 12.16 18.05
C MET A 1 9.82 10.65 18.07
N SER A 2 8.69 9.95 18.01
CA SER A 2 8.69 8.49 18.12
C SER A 2 9.20 7.91 16.80
N ASP A 3 10.46 7.48 16.76
CA ASP A 3 11.06 6.81 15.61
C ASP A 3 10.27 5.54 15.26
N PHE A 4 9.40 5.65 14.26
CA PHE A 4 8.76 4.51 13.62
C PHE A 4 9.72 3.99 12.55
N VAL A 5 10.32 2.84 12.81
CA VAL A 5 11.19 2.17 11.84
C VAL A 5 10.40 0.98 11.28
N CYS A 6 10.06 1.05 9.99
CA CYS A 6 9.35 -0.04 9.32
C CYS A 6 10.21 -1.31 9.33
N VAL A 7 9.72 -2.38 9.97
CA VAL A 7 10.37 -3.70 10.00
C VAL A 7 9.92 -4.62 8.85
N ARG A 8 9.22 -4.07 7.85
CA ARG A 8 8.72 -4.81 6.68
C ARG A 8 7.86 -6.04 7.04
N CYS A 9 7.03 -5.92 8.07
CA CYS A 9 6.08 -6.97 8.47
C CYS A 9 4.92 -7.19 7.48
N GLY A 10 4.70 -6.29 6.52
CA GLY A 10 3.61 -6.40 5.54
C GLY A 10 2.19 -6.19 6.09
N ASN A 11 2.01 -6.11 7.41
CA ASN A 11 0.69 -5.99 8.03
C ASN A 11 -0.06 -4.72 7.64
N CYS A 12 0.61 -3.64 7.21
CA CYS A 12 -0.09 -2.46 6.67
C CYS A 12 -0.80 -2.72 5.34
N CYS A 13 -0.44 -3.78 4.62
CA CYS A 13 -0.97 -4.13 3.31
C CYS A 13 -1.93 -5.33 3.36
N ARG A 14 -2.22 -5.90 4.53
CA ARG A 14 -3.10 -7.08 4.69
C ARG A 14 -4.55 -6.72 5.06
N TRP A 15 -4.87 -5.43 5.03
CA TRP A 15 -6.15 -4.91 5.44
C TRP A 15 -6.86 -4.35 4.24
N SER A 16 -8.18 -4.58 4.19
CA SER A 16 -9.01 -3.94 3.21
C SER A 16 -9.10 -2.44 3.47
N GLY A 17 -8.99 -1.64 2.42
CA GLY A 17 -8.99 -0.20 2.46
C GLY A 17 -8.68 0.41 1.10
N CYS A 18 -9.24 1.59 0.85
CA CYS A 18 -8.94 2.31 -0.38
C CYS A 18 -7.56 2.99 -0.28
N VAL A 19 -6.62 2.53 -1.09
CA VAL A 19 -5.34 3.22 -1.33
C VAL A 19 -5.54 4.15 -2.52
N LYS A 20 -5.88 5.41 -2.24
CA LYS A 20 -6.10 6.41 -3.28
C LYS A 20 -4.78 6.68 -4.00
N VAL A 21 -4.84 6.61 -5.31
CA VAL A 21 -3.70 6.94 -6.19
C VAL A 21 -4.03 8.15 -7.05
N THR A 22 -3.02 8.98 -7.27
CA THR A 22 -3.02 10.12 -8.18
C THR A 22 -2.44 9.73 -9.53
N ASP A 23 -2.74 10.49 -10.57
CA ASP A 23 -2.22 10.23 -11.92
C ASP A 23 -0.69 10.18 -11.95
N ALA A 24 -0.01 11.05 -11.18
CA ALA A 24 1.44 11.04 -11.07
C ALA A 24 1.98 9.77 -10.41
N GLU A 25 1.27 9.21 -9.42
CA GLU A 25 1.64 7.94 -8.80
C GLU A 25 1.38 6.77 -9.75
N ILE A 26 0.28 6.79 -10.48
CA ILE A 26 -0.04 5.81 -11.53
C ILE A 26 1.08 5.77 -12.57
N ASP A 27 1.49 6.93 -13.09
CA ASP A 27 2.58 7.02 -14.08
C ASP A 27 3.90 6.49 -13.52
N ALA A 28 4.25 6.84 -12.28
CA ALA A 28 5.46 6.38 -11.63
C ALA A 28 5.46 4.86 -11.41
N ILE A 29 4.33 4.29 -10.96
CA ILE A 29 4.19 2.87 -10.72
C ILE A 29 4.19 2.09 -12.04
N ALA A 30 3.46 2.58 -13.05
CA ALA A 30 3.41 1.96 -14.38
C ALA A 30 4.81 1.92 -15.02
N ALA A 31 5.54 3.04 -14.98
CA ALA A 31 6.91 3.13 -15.46
C ALA A 31 7.85 2.16 -14.72
N PHE A 32 7.71 2.06 -13.39
CA PHE A 32 8.48 1.11 -12.58
C PHE A 32 8.17 -0.35 -12.91
N LEU A 33 6.90 -0.67 -13.20
CA LEU A 33 6.47 -2.00 -13.62
C LEU A 33 6.78 -2.30 -15.09
N GLY A 34 7.30 -1.33 -15.85
CA GLY A 34 7.65 -1.46 -17.26
C GLY A 34 6.42 -1.63 -18.16
N MET A 35 5.29 -1.01 -17.80
CA MET A 35 4.04 -1.11 -18.56
C MET A 35 3.41 0.27 -18.82
N PRO A 36 2.54 0.39 -19.83
CA PRO A 36 1.79 1.62 -20.08
C PRO A 36 0.85 1.97 -18.90
N PRO A 37 0.66 3.26 -18.59
CA PRO A 37 -0.27 3.71 -17.55
C PRO A 37 -1.70 3.21 -17.77
N GLU A 38 -2.17 3.13 -19.01
CA GLU A 38 -3.51 2.65 -19.34
C GLU A 38 -3.69 1.19 -18.96
N ALA A 39 -2.68 0.36 -19.24
CA ALA A 39 -2.68 -1.05 -18.82
C ALA A 39 -2.60 -1.19 -17.30
N PHE A 40 -1.91 -0.26 -16.61
CA PHE A 40 -1.88 -0.23 -15.16
C PHE A 40 -3.26 0.09 -14.56
N LEU A 41 -3.92 1.12 -15.10
CA LEU A 41 -5.25 1.55 -14.68
C LEU A 41 -6.26 0.40 -14.79
N GLU A 42 -6.30 -0.26 -15.95
CA GLU A 42 -7.24 -1.37 -16.18
C GLU A 42 -6.97 -2.59 -15.31
N ARG A 43 -5.69 -2.86 -15.01
CA ARG A 43 -5.28 -4.11 -14.35
C ARG A 43 -5.17 -4.02 -12.84
N TRP A 44 -4.81 -2.85 -12.31
CA TRP A 44 -4.42 -2.68 -10.92
C TRP A 44 -5.18 -1.59 -10.17
N THR A 45 -6.10 -0.88 -10.83
CA THR A 45 -6.92 0.15 -10.18
C THR A 45 -8.41 -0.09 -10.36
N GLU A 46 -9.20 0.41 -9.42
CA GLU A 46 -10.66 0.44 -9.49
C GLU A 46 -11.19 1.80 -9.02
N LEU A 47 -12.44 2.11 -9.39
CA LEU A 47 -13.09 3.34 -8.95
C LEU A 47 -13.40 3.26 -7.46
N MET A 48 -13.02 4.29 -6.71
CA MET A 48 -13.36 4.36 -5.30
C MET A 48 -14.90 4.38 -5.08
N PRO A 49 -15.41 3.87 -3.94
CA PRO A 49 -16.83 3.88 -3.62
C PRO A 49 -17.47 5.28 -3.64
N ASP A 50 -16.71 6.30 -3.30
CA ASP A 50 -17.13 7.71 -3.32
C ASP A 50 -17.01 8.37 -4.70
N ARG A 51 -16.46 7.64 -5.69
CA ARG A 51 -16.19 8.10 -7.06
C ARG A 51 -15.28 9.34 -7.15
N GLN A 52 -14.51 9.65 -6.11
CA GLN A 52 -13.60 10.80 -6.06
C GLN A 52 -12.17 10.48 -6.50
N GLY A 53 -11.95 9.32 -7.09
CA GLY A 53 -10.65 8.89 -7.60
C GLY A 53 -10.57 7.39 -7.82
N LEU A 54 -9.34 6.93 -8.01
CA LEU A 54 -9.00 5.53 -8.19
C LEU A 54 -8.30 5.01 -6.95
N THR A 55 -8.56 3.75 -6.64
CA THR A 55 -7.84 3.00 -5.61
C THR A 55 -7.13 1.82 -6.25
N LEU A 56 -6.04 1.37 -5.64
CA LEU A 56 -5.46 0.08 -5.96
C LEU A 56 -6.43 -1.04 -5.63
N ILE A 57 -6.45 -2.08 -6.46
CA ILE A 57 -7.25 -3.28 -6.21
C ILE A 57 -6.63 -4.14 -5.10
N GLU A 58 -7.47 -4.99 -4.54
CA GLU A 58 -7.12 -5.96 -3.51
C GLU A 58 -7.17 -7.39 -4.07
N LYS A 59 -6.44 -8.29 -3.42
CA LYS A 59 -6.57 -9.73 -3.65
C LYS A 59 -7.85 -10.23 -2.98
N ALA A 60 -8.24 -11.47 -3.29
CA ALA A 60 -9.45 -12.09 -2.73
C ALA A 60 -9.43 -12.24 -1.19
N ASP A 61 -8.26 -12.19 -0.57
CA ASP A 61 -8.06 -12.22 0.88
C ASP A 61 -8.10 -10.82 1.54
N GLY A 62 -8.34 -9.76 0.76
CA GLY A 62 -8.33 -8.36 1.22
C GLY A 62 -6.93 -7.75 1.36
N SER A 63 -5.88 -8.46 0.93
CA SER A 63 -4.52 -7.90 0.90
C SER A 63 -4.26 -7.07 -0.35
N CYS A 64 -3.37 -6.09 -0.26
CA CYS A 64 -2.96 -5.28 -1.40
C CYS A 64 -2.35 -6.17 -2.50
N VAL A 65 -2.70 -5.89 -3.74
CA VAL A 65 -2.23 -6.65 -4.89
C VAL A 65 -0.71 -6.65 -5.08
N PHE A 66 -0.03 -5.61 -4.58
CA PHE A 66 1.44 -5.49 -4.60
C PHE A 66 2.14 -6.05 -3.36
N LEU A 67 1.41 -6.65 -2.43
CA LEU A 67 1.99 -7.35 -1.28
C LEU A 67 2.69 -8.63 -1.76
N GLU A 68 3.98 -8.71 -1.49
CA GLU A 68 4.77 -9.94 -1.66
C GLU A 68 4.85 -10.64 -0.31
N GLU A 69 4.30 -11.86 -0.25
CA GLU A 69 4.36 -12.68 0.94
C GLU A 69 5.79 -13.19 1.19
N GLY A 70 6.18 -13.22 2.46
CA GLY A 70 7.53 -13.61 2.89
C GLY A 70 7.81 -13.12 4.30
N GLU A 71 8.93 -13.56 4.87
CA GLU A 71 9.47 -13.06 6.14
C GLU A 71 10.93 -12.63 5.90
N PRO A 72 11.20 -11.32 5.71
CA PRO A 72 10.26 -10.21 5.79
C PRO A 72 9.33 -10.08 4.57
N ALA A 73 8.13 -9.56 4.78
CA ALA A 73 7.17 -9.30 3.71
C ALA A 73 7.64 -8.12 2.84
N GLY A 74 7.40 -8.23 1.54
CA GLY A 74 7.81 -7.25 0.54
C GLY A 74 6.64 -6.41 0.02
N CYS A 75 6.95 -5.25 -0.54
CA CYS A 75 6.03 -4.55 -1.42
C CYS A 75 6.71 -4.43 -2.77
N ARG A 76 6.10 -4.99 -3.81
CA ARG A 76 6.67 -5.01 -5.15
C ARG A 76 6.99 -3.60 -5.67
N ILE A 77 6.19 -2.61 -5.27
CA ILE A 77 6.31 -1.21 -5.70
C ILE A 77 6.98 -0.33 -4.63
N ASP A 78 7.75 -0.88 -3.70
CA ASP A 78 8.41 -0.14 -2.61
C ASP A 78 9.09 1.18 -3.04
N PRO A 79 9.85 1.23 -4.16
CA PRO A 79 10.52 2.47 -4.59
C PRO A 79 9.58 3.59 -5.04
N VAL A 80 8.38 3.22 -5.49
CA VAL A 80 7.37 4.12 -6.07
C VAL A 80 6.03 4.02 -5.31
N LYS A 81 6.10 3.71 -4.02
CA LYS A 81 4.93 3.59 -3.16
C LYS A 81 4.09 4.87 -3.19
N PRO A 82 2.75 4.75 -3.26
CA PRO A 82 1.86 5.88 -3.07
C PRO A 82 2.14 6.60 -1.76
N GLU A 83 1.94 7.92 -1.72
CA GLU A 83 2.18 8.74 -0.55
C GLU A 83 1.38 8.22 0.65
N GLN A 84 0.15 7.77 0.43
CA GLN A 84 -0.70 7.17 1.46
C GLN A 84 -0.02 5.98 2.16
N CYS A 85 0.59 5.07 1.39
CA CYS A 85 1.31 3.92 1.94
C CYS A 85 2.64 4.33 2.58
N ARG A 86 3.35 5.31 2.02
CA ARG A 86 4.64 5.80 2.54
C ARG A 86 4.50 6.56 3.86
N ARG A 87 3.35 7.21 4.07
CA ARG A 87 3.04 7.98 5.27
C ARG A 87 2.38 7.16 6.38
N PHE A 88 2.28 5.83 6.24
CA PHE A 88 1.86 4.98 7.34
C PHE A 88 2.92 5.00 8.45
N PRO A 89 2.54 5.17 9.74
CA PRO A 89 1.19 5.29 10.30
C PRO A 89 0.72 6.74 10.54
N GLU A 90 1.55 7.74 10.20
CA GLU A 90 1.36 9.15 10.54
C GLU A 90 0.13 9.80 9.89
N ARG A 91 -0.10 9.56 8.58
CA ARG A 91 -1.25 10.15 7.86
C ARG A 91 -2.37 9.16 7.60
N TRP A 92 -2.03 7.89 7.49
CA TRP A 92 -2.99 6.84 7.20
C TRP A 92 -2.69 5.62 8.06
N ASN A 93 -3.73 5.09 8.69
CA ASN A 93 -3.70 3.87 9.44
C ASN A 93 -5.11 3.27 9.53
N PHE A 94 -5.17 2.02 9.95
CA PHE A 94 -6.42 1.34 10.25
C PHE A 94 -6.60 1.24 11.79
N PRO A 95 -7.83 1.19 12.30
CA PRO A 95 -8.07 1.04 13.73
C PRO A 95 -7.37 -0.19 14.29
N GLY A 96 -6.53 -0.02 15.32
CA GLY A 96 -5.82 -1.13 15.97
C GLY A 96 -4.45 -1.50 15.36
N TRP A 97 -3.98 -0.77 14.35
CA TRP A 97 -2.69 -1.04 13.68
C TRP A 97 -1.48 -1.18 14.63
N GLU A 98 -1.50 -0.53 15.79
CA GLU A 98 -0.41 -0.59 16.78
C GLU A 98 -0.23 -2.00 17.38
N LYS A 99 -1.30 -2.78 17.45
CA LYS A 99 -1.28 -4.16 17.95
C LYS A 99 -0.83 -5.17 16.91
N GLU A 100 -0.79 -4.76 15.65
CA GLU A 100 -0.56 -5.64 14.51
C GLU A 100 0.74 -5.32 13.79
N CYS A 101 1.14 -4.05 13.77
CA CYS A 101 2.38 -3.65 13.13
C CYS A 101 3.58 -4.22 13.89
N GLY A 102 4.39 -5.03 13.19
CA GLY A 102 5.61 -5.61 13.73
C GLY A 102 6.53 -4.57 14.36
N ALA A 103 6.64 -3.37 13.78
CA ALA A 103 7.50 -2.30 14.29
C ALA A 103 7.10 -1.80 15.69
N LYS A 104 5.81 -1.87 16.02
CA LYS A 104 5.30 -1.54 17.36
C LYS A 104 5.43 -2.72 18.32
N LEU A 105 5.23 -3.94 17.83
CA LEU A 105 5.45 -5.18 18.60
C LEU A 105 6.92 -5.42 18.97
N SER A 106 7.87 -4.92 18.17
CA SER A 106 9.31 -5.06 18.43
C SER A 106 9.83 -4.15 19.54
N ARG A 107 9.06 -3.14 19.98
CA ARG A 107 9.40 -2.31 21.15
C ARG A 107 8.94 -3.02 22.43
N LYS A 108 9.65 -4.09 22.79
CA LYS A 108 9.57 -4.68 24.13
C LYS A 108 10.60 -4.05 25.04
#